data_AF-A0A1G9XKA1-F1
#
_entry.id   AF-A0A1G9XKA1-F1
#
_cell.length_a   1.000
_cell.length_b   1.000
_cell.length_c   1.000
_cell.angle_alpha   90.00
_cell.angle_beta   90.00
_cell.angle_gamma   90.00
#
_symmetry.space_group_name_H-M   'P 1'
#
loop_
_entity.id
_entity.type
_entity.pdbx_description
1 polymer ?
#
loop_
_entity_poly.entity_id
_entity_poly.type
_entity_poly.pdbx_seq_one_letter_code
_entity_poly.pdbx_strand_id
1 'polypeptide(L)' 'MKKERKDEPTVAPGMNDAEELNQEATEEEVENGEFTEVTTMSWDEVDPSGSE' A
#
# COMPACT_ATOMS: atom_id res chain seq x y z
N MET A 1 -22.39 12.74 -25.58
CA MET A 1 -20.94 12.54 -25.73
C MET A 1 -20.48 11.61 -24.61
N LYS A 2 -20.03 10.40 -24.91
CA LYS A 2 -19.47 9.47 -23.91
C LYS A 2 -18.00 9.87 -23.72
N LYS A 3 -17.61 10.26 -22.50
CA LYS A 3 -16.19 10.49 -22.17
C LYS A 3 -15.47 9.16 -22.32
N GLU A 4 -14.54 9.07 -23.27
CA GLU A 4 -13.59 7.96 -23.35
C GLU A 4 -12.78 7.99 -22.05
N ARG A 5 -12.97 6.98 -21.19
CA ARG A 5 -12.15 6.83 -20.00
C ARG A 5 -10.79 6.38 -20.52
N LYS A 6 -9.76 7.20 -20.31
CA LYS A 6 -8.39 6.75 -20.55
C LYS A 6 -8.13 5.63 -19.53
N ASP A 7 -7.78 4.44 -20.01
CA ASP A 7 -7.40 3.29 -19.17
C ASP A 7 -5.98 3.49 -18.60
N GLU A 8 -5.76 4.63 -17.96
CA GLU A 8 -4.55 4.90 -17.19
C GLU A 8 -4.76 4.32 -15.78
N PRO A 9 -3.77 3.64 -15.18
CA PRO A 9 -3.89 3.19 -13.80
C PRO A 9 -4.10 4.40 -12.89
N THR A 10 -5.25 4.44 -12.21
CA THR A 10 -5.60 5.46 -11.23
C THR A 10 -5.75 4.83 -9.86
N VAL A 11 -5.46 5.61 -8.82
CA VAL A 11 -5.76 5.23 -7.43
C VAL A 11 -7.27 5.07 -7.27
N ALA A 12 -7.70 4.02 -6.55
CA ALA A 12 -9.12 3.81 -6.30
C ALA A 12 -9.69 4.99 -5.47
N PRO A 13 -10.92 5.44 -5.74
CA PRO A 13 -11.54 6.48 -4.90
C PRO A 13 -11.54 6.02 -3.43
N GLY A 14 -10.93 6.80 -2.53
CA GLY A 14 -10.77 6.43 -1.11
C GLY A 14 -9.49 5.68 -0.75
N MET A 15 -8.48 5.66 -1.65
CA MET A 15 -7.11 5.20 -1.37
C MET A 15 -6.09 6.35 -1.56
N ASN A 16 -6.50 7.60 -1.32
CA ASN A 16 -5.75 8.77 -1.82
C ASN A 16 -4.46 9.04 -1.05
N ASP A 17 -4.31 8.49 0.15
CA ASP A 17 -3.19 8.80 1.03
C ASP A 17 -2.51 7.53 1.56
N ALA A 18 -1.18 7.58 1.67
CA ALA A 18 -0.38 6.46 2.15
C ALA A 18 -0.77 6.02 3.57
N GLU A 19 -1.35 6.90 4.36
CA GLU A 19 -1.81 6.59 5.72
C GLU A 19 -2.96 5.57 5.72
N GLU A 20 -3.95 5.73 4.84
CA GLU A 20 -5.10 4.81 4.74
C GLU A 20 -4.67 3.42 4.22
N LEU A 21 -3.71 3.37 3.29
CA LEU A 21 -3.21 2.11 2.72
C LEU A 21 -2.32 1.31 3.68
N ASN A 22 -1.69 1.98 4.64
CA ASN A 22 -0.83 1.35 5.65
C ASN A 22 -1.56 1.13 6.98
N GLN A 23 -2.87 1.36 7.03
CA GLN A 23 -3.66 1.14 8.24
C GLN A 23 -3.69 -0.36 8.57
N GLU A 24 -3.35 -0.68 9.82
CA GLU A 24 -3.48 -2.04 10.35
C GLU A 24 -4.95 -2.40 10.58
N ALA A 25 -5.33 -3.62 10.22
CA ALA A 25 -6.66 -4.16 10.54
C ALA A 25 -6.78 -4.38 12.06
N THR A 26 -7.97 -4.11 12.60
CA THR A 26 -8.31 -4.41 13.99
C THR A 26 -8.49 -5.91 14.21
N GLU A 27 -8.45 -6.34 15.48
CA GLU A 27 -8.67 -7.76 15.83
C GLU A 27 -10.03 -8.27 15.34
N GLU A 28 -11.10 -7.47 15.49
CA GLU A 28 -12.44 -7.81 15.02
C GLU A 28 -12.50 -7.97 13.49
N GLU A 29 -11.85 -7.09 12.74
CA GLU A 29 -11.78 -7.19 11.27
C GLU A 29 -11.02 -8.45 10.82
N VAL A 30 -9.95 -8.81 11.53
CA VAL A 30 -9.20 -10.05 11.27
C VAL A 30 -10.07 -11.29 11.56
N GLU A 31 -10.79 -11.30 12.68
CA GLU A 31 -11.70 -12.39 13.05
C GLU A 31 -12.85 -12.56 12.03
N ASN A 32 -13.37 -11.46 11.50
CA ASN A 32 -14.44 -11.46 10.51
C ASN A 32 -13.95 -11.65 9.06
N GLY A 33 -12.63 -11.64 8.82
CA GLY A 33 -12.04 -11.76 7.48
C GLY A 33 -12.14 -10.49 6.63
N GLU A 34 -12.33 -9.33 7.25
CA GLU A 34 -12.48 -8.01 6.64
C GLU A 34 -11.13 -7.29 6.44
N PHE A 35 -10.11 -8.02 5.98
CA PHE A 35 -8.78 -7.48 5.77
C PHE A 35 -8.17 -7.96 4.44
N THR A 36 -7.06 -7.34 4.03
CA THR A 36 -6.27 -7.76 2.87
C THR A 36 -4.84 -8.06 3.32
N GLU A 37 -4.32 -9.23 2.98
CA GLU A 37 -2.91 -9.56 3.25
C GLU A 37 -1.99 -8.76 2.32
N VAL A 38 -1.01 -8.10 2.92
CA VAL A 38 0.05 -7.37 2.21
C VAL A 38 1.42 -7.86 2.66
N THR A 39 2.40 -7.81 1.77
CA THR A 39 3.81 -8.13 2.09
C THR A 39 4.66 -6.90 1.82
N THR A 40 5.24 -6.33 2.87
CA THR A 40 6.14 -5.17 2.76
C THR A 40 7.58 -5.66 2.58
N MET A 41 8.23 -5.22 1.50
CA MET A 41 9.66 -5.45 1.27
C MET A 41 10.46 -4.19 1.64
N SER A 42 11.47 -4.33 2.49
CA SER A 42 12.44 -3.28 2.80
C SER A 42 13.85 -3.73 2.42
N TRP A 43 14.61 -2.87 1.72
CA TRP A 43 16.02 -3.11 1.40
C TRP A 43 16.89 -2.58 2.54
N ASP A 44 17.76 -3.43 3.09
CA ASP A 44 18.77 -3.02 4.08
C ASP A 44 20.07 -2.70 3.32
N GLU A 45 20.22 -1.45 2.88
CA GLU A 45 21.46 -0.99 2.25
C GLU A 45 22.54 -0.80 3.33
N VAL A 46 23.33 -1.85 3.59
CA VAL A 46 24.61 -1.71 4.29
C VAL A 46 25.56 -0.91 3.41
N ASP A 47 25.74 0.37 3.69
CA ASP A 47 26.78 1.18 3.05
C ASP A 47 28.17 0.59 3.40
N PRO A 48 28.93 0.03 2.43
CA PRO A 48 30.22 -0.57 2.72
C PRO A 48 31.35 0.47 2.89
N SER A 49 31.06 1.78 2.91
CA SER A 49 32.08 2.84 2.96
C SER A 49 32.55 3.21 4.38
N GLY A 50 32.10 2.50 5.41
CA GLY A 50 32.49 2.71 6.82
C GLY A 50 33.81 2.10 7.28
N SER A 51 34.83 1.97 6.42
CA SER A 51 36.18 1.58 6.83
C SER A 51 37.26 2.36 6.07
N GLU A 52 37.57 3.55 6.58
CA GLU A 52 38.85 4.26 6.41
C GLU A 52 39.43 4.62 7.78
#